data_AF-A0AAV0MMU8-F1
#
_entry.id   AF-A0AAV0MMU8-F1
#
_cell.length_a   1.000
_cell.length_b   1.000
_cell.length_c   1.000
_cell.angle_alpha   90.00
_cell.angle_beta   90.00
_cell.angle_gamma   90.00
#
_symmetry.space_group_name_H-M   'P 1'
#
loop_
_entity.id
_entity.type
_entity.pdbx_description
1 polymer ?
#
loop_
_entity_poly.entity_id
_entity_poly.type
_entity_poly.pdbx_seq_one_letter_code
_entity_poly.pdbx_strand_id
1 'polypeptide(L)'
;GGKKEKTAKPDPVYLPVEVDTTQGKALAIRWLLVAARKRQGRDMVFKLSNELIDAAKGSGDAVRKREETHRMAEANRAFAHYR
;
A
#
# COMPACT_ATOMS: atom_id res chain seq x y z
N GLY A 1 -45.07 10.08 9.30
CA GLY A 1 -44.20 8.91 9.08
C GLY A 1 -42.75 9.33 9.25
N GLY A 2 -42.08 8.86 10.32
CA GLY A 2 -40.71 9.26 10.66
C GLY A 2 -39.70 8.70 9.66
N LYS A 3 -38.86 9.58 9.09
CA LYS A 3 -37.68 9.18 8.32
C LYS A 3 -36.73 8.45 9.27
N LYS A 4 -36.56 7.14 9.07
CA LYS A 4 -35.52 6.37 9.74
C LYS A 4 -34.17 6.83 9.20
N GLU A 5 -33.48 7.64 9.99
CA GLU A 5 -32.09 7.99 9.79
C GLU A 5 -31.27 6.70 9.90
N LYS A 6 -30.79 6.21 8.75
CA LYS A 6 -29.92 5.04 8.71
C LYS A 6 -28.57 5.49 9.28
N THR A 7 -28.31 5.17 10.54
CA THR A 7 -26.97 5.32 11.12
C THR A 7 -26.02 4.43 10.32
N ALA A 8 -25.19 5.05 9.48
CA ALA A 8 -24.11 4.35 8.80
C ALA A 8 -23.17 3.79 9.88
N LYS A 9 -22.85 2.49 9.81
CA LYS A 9 -21.79 1.94 10.66
C LYS A 9 -20.49 2.69 10.34
N PRO A 10 -19.71 3.13 11.35
CA PRO A 10 -18.45 3.79 11.07
C PRO A 10 -17.53 2.83 10.32
N ASP A 11 -16.82 3.36 9.31
CA ASP A 11 -15.83 2.59 8.56
C ASP A 11 -14.75 2.04 9.51
N PRO A 12 -14.26 0.81 9.29
CA PRO A 12 -13.24 0.23 10.14
C PRO A 12 -11.96 1.07 10.09
N VAL A 13 -11.54 1.59 11.25
CA VAL A 13 -10.29 2.33 11.41
C VAL A 13 -9.13 1.33 11.50
N TYR A 14 -8.16 1.44 10.61
CA TYR A 14 -6.95 0.61 10.64
C TYR A 14 -5.86 1.30 11.45
N LEU A 15 -5.47 0.74 12.60
CA LEU A 15 -4.38 1.26 13.42
C LEU A 15 -3.03 1.01 12.72
N PRO A 16 -2.26 2.07 12.37
CA PRO A 16 -0.92 1.90 11.85
C PRO A 16 -0.01 1.32 12.94
N VAL A 17 0.76 0.31 12.58
CA VAL A 17 1.81 -0.27 13.44
C VAL A 17 3.15 0.13 12.86
N GLU A 18 4.11 0.49 13.74
CA GLU A 18 5.47 0.74 13.30
C GLU A 18 6.07 -0.54 12.71
N VAL A 19 6.69 -0.39 11.54
CA VAL A 19 7.30 -1.49 10.80
C VAL A 19 8.80 -1.37 10.97
N ASP A 20 9.44 -2.42 11.48
CA ASP A 20 10.89 -2.45 11.59
C ASP A 20 11.57 -2.55 10.22
N THR A 21 12.88 -2.32 10.18
CA THR A 21 13.65 -2.34 8.92
C THR A 21 13.62 -3.70 8.19
N THR A 22 13.54 -4.82 8.91
CA THR A 22 13.50 -6.17 8.35
C THR A 22 12.14 -6.45 7.70
N GLN A 23 11.07 -6.12 8.41
CA GLN A 23 9.71 -6.19 7.91
C GLN A 23 9.51 -5.26 6.71
N GLY A 24 10.08 -4.06 6.77
CA GLY A 24 10.05 -3.09 5.67
C GLY A 24 10.71 -3.63 4.39
N LYS A 25 11.88 -4.29 4.53
CA LYS A 25 12.55 -4.97 3.40
C LYS A 25 11.69 -6.10 2.83
N ALA A 26 11.09 -6.93 3.69
CA ALA A 26 10.23 -8.02 3.26
C ALA A 26 9.00 -7.52 2.49
N LEU A 27 8.38 -6.43 2.95
CA LEU A 27 7.27 -5.76 2.27
C LEU A 27 7.69 -5.19 0.93
N ALA A 28 8.85 -4.52 0.85
CA ALA A 28 9.38 -3.99 -0.40
C ALA A 28 9.60 -5.09 -1.44
N ILE A 29 10.25 -6.20 -1.05
CA ILE A 29 10.45 -7.37 -1.93
C ILE A 29 9.11 -7.93 -2.40
N ARG A 30 8.15 -8.09 -1.48
CA ARG A 30 6.81 -8.60 -1.82
C ARG A 30 6.10 -7.69 -2.83
N TRP A 31 6.16 -6.37 -2.66
CA TRP A 31 5.55 -5.43 -3.59
C TRP A 31 6.21 -5.44 -4.97
N LEU A 32 7.54 -5.48 -5.03
CA LEU A 32 8.29 -5.62 -6.29
C LEU A 32 7.89 -6.89 -7.05
N LEU A 33 7.80 -8.03 -6.35
CA LEU A 33 7.39 -9.30 -6.96
C LEU A 33 5.94 -9.26 -7.48
N VAL A 34 5.02 -8.67 -6.71
CA VAL A 34 3.62 -8.54 -7.12
C VAL A 34 3.47 -7.60 -8.31
N ALA A 35 4.16 -6.46 -8.29
CA ALA A 35 4.16 -5.50 -9.39
C ALA A 35 4.74 -6.13 -10.67
N ALA A 36 5.92 -6.76 -10.59
CA ALA A 36 6.54 -7.45 -11.71
C ALA A 36 5.62 -8.52 -12.33
N ARG A 37 4.89 -9.30 -11.51
CA ARG A 37 3.93 -10.30 -12.01
C ARG A 37 2.77 -9.70 -12.79
N LYS A 38 2.34 -8.48 -12.48
CA LYS A 38 1.25 -7.78 -13.17
C LYS A 38 1.69 -7.15 -14.49
N ARG A 39 2.99 -6.94 -14.70
CA ARG A 39 3.51 -6.35 -15.94
C ARG A 39 3.24 -7.26 -17.14
N GLN A 40 2.97 -6.63 -18.29
CA GLN A 40 2.90 -7.32 -19.57
C GLN A 40 4.31 -7.74 -20.03
N GLY A 41 4.40 -8.81 -20.82
CA GLY A 41 5.67 -9.39 -21.28
C GLY A 41 5.74 -10.89 -21.07
N ARG A 42 6.74 -11.54 -21.67
CA ARG A 42 6.84 -13.01 -21.70
C ARG A 42 7.62 -13.59 -20.54
N ASP A 43 8.74 -12.98 -20.17
CA ASP A 43 9.67 -13.51 -19.18
C ASP A 43 9.62 -12.70 -17.87
N MET A 44 9.55 -13.41 -16.74
CA MET A 44 9.53 -12.84 -15.40
C MET A 44 10.83 -12.10 -15.08
N VAL A 45 11.97 -12.54 -15.63
CA VAL A 45 13.26 -11.86 -15.44
C VAL A 45 13.19 -10.44 -16.00
N PHE A 46 12.73 -10.28 -17.24
CA PHE A 46 12.57 -8.96 -17.86
C PHE A 46 11.55 -8.09 -17.12
N LYS A 47 10.42 -8.66 -16.69
CA LYS A 47 9.42 -7.92 -15.92
C LYS A 47 9.98 -7.40 -14.60
N LEU A 48 10.70 -8.25 -13.87
CA LEU A 48 11.30 -7.87 -12.59
C LEU A 48 12.41 -6.84 -12.77
N SER A 49 13.29 -7.01 -13.75
CA SER A 49 14.34 -6.04 -14.07
C SER A 49 13.75 -4.66 -14.39
N ASN A 50 12.69 -4.62 -15.21
CA ASN A 50 12.02 -3.36 -15.52
C ASN A 50 11.38 -2.72 -14.29
N GLU A 51 10.71 -3.50 -13.43
CA GLU A 51 10.14 -2.98 -12.19
C GLU A 51 11.21 -2.46 -11.23
N LEU A 52 12.37 -3.12 -11.15
CA LEU A 52 13.50 -2.66 -10.33
C LEU A 52 14.08 -1.34 -10.85
N ILE A 53 14.21 -1.19 -12.17
CA ILE A 53 14.67 0.06 -12.80
C ILE A 53 13.68 1.20 -12.54
N ASP A 54 12.37 0.94 -12.68
CA ASP A 54 11.32 1.91 -12.40
C ASP A 54 11.34 2.30 -10.91
N ALA A 55 11.43 1.32 -10.02
CA ALA A 55 11.51 1.54 -8.57
C ALA A 55 12.74 2.35 -8.15
N ALA A 56 13.90 2.11 -8.79
CA ALA A 56 15.11 2.88 -8.55
C ALA A 56 14.98 4.36 -8.97
N LYS A 57 14.10 4.65 -9.94
CA LYS A 57 13.75 6.01 -10.38
C LYS A 57 12.61 6.62 -9.55
N GLY A 58 12.14 5.93 -8.51
CA GLY A 58 11.00 6.37 -7.70
C GLY A 58 9.65 6.23 -8.39
N SER A 59 9.52 5.33 -9.37
CA SER A 59 8.27 5.06 -10.08
C SER A 59 7.92 3.56 -10.06
N GLY A 60 6.85 3.18 -10.75
CA GLY A 60 6.39 1.79 -10.79
C GLY A 60 5.32 1.46 -9.75
N ASP A 61 4.70 0.30 -9.93
CA ASP A 61 3.56 -0.13 -9.11
C ASP A 61 3.98 -0.47 -7.69
N ALA A 62 5.20 -0.96 -7.49
CA ALA A 62 5.73 -1.23 -6.16
C ALA A 62 5.90 0.05 -5.33
N VAL A 63 6.41 1.13 -5.95
CA VAL A 63 6.59 2.43 -5.28
C VAL A 63 5.25 3.08 -4.97
N ARG A 64 4.32 3.06 -5.93
CA ARG A 64 2.95 3.55 -5.72
C ARG A 64 2.28 2.84 -4.53
N LYS A 65 2.46 1.51 -4.42
CA LYS A 65 1.89 0.75 -3.29
C LYS A 65 2.48 1.16 -1.94
N ARG A 66 3.79 1.44 -1.88
CA ARG A 66 4.45 1.98 -0.68
C ARG A 66 3.83 3.32 -0.28
N GLU A 67 3.66 4.23 -1.23
CA GLU A 67 3.13 5.57 -0.98
C GLU A 67 1.66 5.56 -0.55
N GLU A 68 0.82 4.73 -1.17
CA GLU A 68 -0.56 4.52 -0.73
C GLU A 68 -0.63 4.01 0.71
N THR A 69 0.23 3.04 1.04
CA THR A 69 0.29 2.45 2.39
C THR A 69 0.76 3.49 3.42
N HIS A 70 1.75 4.31 3.07
CA HIS A 70 2.22 5.39 3.93
C HIS A 70 1.16 6.46 4.16
N ARG A 71 0.51 6.94 3.09
CA ARG A 71 -0.60 7.91 3.20
C ARG A 71 -1.77 7.39 4.03
N MET A 72 -2.11 6.11 3.88
CA MET A 72 -3.16 5.48 4.70
C MET A 72 -2.76 5.42 6.17
N ALA A 73 -1.48 5.15 6.46
CA ALA A 73 -0.97 5.18 7.82
C ALA A 73 -1.00 6.59 8.43
N GLU A 74 -0.62 7.63 7.68
CA GLU A 74 -0.69 9.03 8.12
C GLU A 74 -2.13 9.49 8.36
N ALA A 75 -3.05 9.15 7.46
CA ALA A 75 -4.47 9.46 7.62
C ALA A 75 -5.03 8.83 8.89
N ASN A 76 -4.76 7.55 9.14
CA ASN A 76 -5.25 6.86 10.33
C ASN A 76 -4.55 7.30 11.62
N ARG A 77 -3.31 7.80 11.55
CA ARG A 77 -2.63 8.45 12.69
C ARG A 77 -3.38 9.70 13.14
N ALA A 78 -3.91 10.50 12.20
CA ALA A 78 -4.72 11.67 12.53
C ALA A 78 -6.04 11.31 13.24
N PHE A 79 -6.60 10.12 12.95
CA PHE A 79 -7.81 9.62 13.61
C PHE A 79 -7.54 8.86 14.92
N ALA A 80 -6.30 8.45 15.20
CA ALA A 80 -5.96 7.74 16.44
C ALA A 80 -6.12 8.60 17.71
N HIS A 81 -6.11 9.93 17.55
CA HIS A 81 -6.32 10.89 18.65
C HIS A 81 -7.79 11.22 18.93
N TYR A 82 -8.73 10.80 18.06
CA TYR A 82 -10.17 10.93 18.30
C TYR A 82 -10.66 9.73 19.11
N ARG A 83 -10.30 9.68 20.40
CA ARG A 83 -10.94 8.82 21.41
C ARG A 83 -11.28 9.63 22.63
#